data_AF-A0A197JJ53-F1
#
_entry.id   AF-A0A197JJ53-F1
#
_cell.length_a   1.000
_cell.length_b   1.000
_cell.length_c   1.000
_cell.angle_alpha   90.00
_cell.angle_beta   90.00
_cell.angle_gamma   90.00
#
_symmetry.space_group_name_H-M   'P 1'
#
loop_
_entity.id
_entity.type
_entity.pdbx_description
1 polymer ?
#
loop_
_entity_poly.entity_id
_entity_poly.type
_entity_poly.pdbx_seq_one_letter_code
_entity_poly.pdbx_strand_id
1 'polypeptide(L)' 'MKTFGSFTITLAMMVAMTIALIADPVEAATRFECTEACAQEYLKCVEARQPRCVETLGRCNSECDG' A
#
# COMPACT_ATOMS: atom_id res chain seq x y z
N MET A 1 15.14 -41.59 -7.98
CA MET A 1 15.57 -40.18 -8.10
C MET A 1 14.52 -39.42 -8.90
N LYS A 2 13.62 -38.68 -8.22
CA LYS A 2 12.52 -37.91 -8.84
C LYS A 2 12.36 -36.63 -8.03
N THR A 3 13.29 -35.69 -8.19
CA THR A 3 13.30 -34.43 -7.42
C THR A 3 13.86 -33.24 -8.21
N PHE A 4 13.77 -33.26 -9.54
CA PHE A 4 14.26 -32.16 -10.39
C PHE A 4 13.15 -31.27 -11.00
N GLY A 5 11.87 -31.53 -10.71
CA GLY A 5 10.76 -30.75 -11.29
C GLY A 5 10.15 -29.68 -10.36
N SER A 6 10.49 -29.69 -9.06
CA SER A 6 9.79 -28.85 -8.07
C SER A 6 10.49 -27.53 -7.77
N PHE A 7 11.76 -27.37 -8.13
CA PHE A 7 12.54 -26.16 -7.81
C PHE A 7 12.33 -25.01 -8.80
N THR A 8 11.87 -25.28 -10.02
CA THR A 8 11.65 -24.25 -11.04
C THR A 8 10.33 -23.49 -10.85
N ILE A 9 9.30 -24.15 -10.30
CA ILE A 9 7.98 -23.53 -10.08
C ILE A 9 8.05 -22.49 -8.96
N THR A 10 8.78 -22.78 -7.88
CA THR A 10 8.91 -21.86 -6.74
C THR A 10 9.66 -20.58 -7.13
N LEU A 11 10.66 -20.68 -8.01
CA LEU A 11 11.41 -19.53 -8.50
C LEU A 11 10.54 -18.62 -9.38
N ALA A 12 9.73 -19.19 -10.27
CA ALA A 12 8.82 -18.43 -11.12
C ALA A 12 7.72 -17.71 -10.33
N MET A 13 7.22 -18.32 -9.25
CA MET A 13 6.21 -17.72 -8.37
C MET A 13 6.78 -16.56 -7.55
N MET A 14 8.03 -16.65 -7.08
CA MET A 14 8.70 -15.53 -6.40
C MET A 14 8.94 -14.36 -7.36
N VAL A 15 9.35 -14.63 -8.61
CA VAL A 15 9.54 -13.57 -9.62
C VAL A 15 8.22 -12.89 -9.99
N ALA A 16 7.12 -13.64 -10.11
CA ALA A 16 5.80 -13.08 -10.39
C ALA A 16 5.28 -12.17 -9.27
N MET A 17 5.54 -12.50 -8.00
CA MET A 17 5.17 -11.63 -6.87
C MET A 17 6.00 -10.35 -6.81
N THR A 18 7.29 -10.40 -7.20
CA THR A 18 8.11 -9.18 -7.30
C THR A 18 7.64 -8.26 -8.44
N ILE A 19 7.14 -8.81 -9.55
CA ILE A 19 6.65 -8.01 -10.69
C ILE A 19 5.35 -7.24 -10.36
N ALA A 20 4.51 -7.74 -9.45
CA ALA A 20 3.32 -7.00 -9.01
C ALA A 20 3.67 -5.69 -8.26
N LEU A 21 4.85 -5.62 -7.61
CA LEU A 21 5.40 -4.39 -7.00
C LEU A 21 6.11 -3.48 -8.03
N ILE A 22 6.26 -3.95 -9.27
CA ILE A 22 6.86 -3.22 -10.42
C ILE A 22 5.75 -2.91 -11.45
N ALA A 23 4.48 -2.87 -11.05
CA ALA A 23 3.41 -2.45 -11.96
C ALA A 23 3.44 -0.93 -12.17
N ASP A 24 3.65 -0.15 -11.10
CA ASP A 24 3.96 1.29 -11.21
C ASP A 24 4.59 1.80 -9.90
N PRO A 25 5.94 1.86 -9.79
CA PRO A 25 6.59 2.41 -8.59
C PRO A 25 6.25 3.88 -8.35
N VAL A 26 5.84 4.59 -9.41
CA VAL A 26 5.35 5.96 -9.34
C VAL A 26 3.99 6.00 -8.64
N GLU A 27 3.05 5.14 -9.03
CA GLU A 27 1.72 5.07 -8.40
C GLU A 27 1.82 4.65 -6.92
N ALA A 28 2.71 3.69 -6.61
CA ALA A 28 2.99 3.31 -5.23
C ALA A 28 3.59 4.46 -4.40
N ALA A 29 4.50 5.24 -4.99
CA ALA A 29 5.08 6.41 -4.34
C ALA A 29 4.05 7.53 -4.15
N THR A 30 3.23 7.82 -5.17
CA THR A 30 2.15 8.82 -5.10
C THR A 30 1.09 8.44 -4.06
N ARG A 31 0.74 7.15 -3.98
CA ARG A 31 -0.17 6.65 -2.95
C ARG A 31 0.43 6.79 -1.56
N PHE A 32 1.71 6.48 -1.40
CA PHE A 32 2.41 6.67 -0.13
C PHE A 32 2.40 8.15 0.30
N GLU A 33 2.80 9.07 -0.58
CA GLU A 33 2.78 10.52 -0.33
C GLU A 33 1.38 11.03 0.03
N CYS A 34 0.34 10.52 -0.65
CA CYS A 34 -1.05 10.85 -0.36
C CYS A 34 -1.48 10.36 1.04
N THR A 35 -1.18 9.10 1.38
CA THR A 35 -1.51 8.55 2.71
C THR A 35 -0.73 9.24 3.85
N GLU A 36 0.50 9.69 3.58
CA GLU A 36 1.29 10.46 4.54
C GLU A 36 0.65 11.83 4.81
N ALA A 37 0.19 12.53 3.77
CA ALA A 37 -0.55 13.78 3.92
C ALA A 37 -1.85 13.59 4.71
N CYS A 38 -2.60 12.52 4.43
CA CYS A 38 -3.81 12.15 5.19
C CYS A 38 -3.50 11.90 6.68
N ALA A 39 -2.38 11.25 6.99
CA ALA A 39 -1.95 11.00 8.36
C ALA A 39 -1.60 12.30 9.11
N GLN A 40 -0.96 13.27 8.44
CA GLN A 40 -0.67 14.58 9.02
C GLN A 40 -1.95 15.35 9.37
N GLU A 41 -2.96 15.34 8.50
CA GLU A 41 -4.25 15.96 8.77
C GLU A 41 -5.01 15.24 9.91
N TYR A 42 -4.90 13.91 9.99
CA TYR A 42 -5.42 13.16 11.12
C TYR A 42 -4.80 13.59 12.45
N LEU A 43 -3.47 13.78 12.50
CA LEU A 43 -2.79 14.24 13.71
C LEU A 43 -3.30 15.62 14.15
N LYS A 44 -3.44 16.56 13.22
CA LYS A 44 -4.02 17.89 13.51
C LYS A 44 -5.46 17.78 14.02
N CYS A 45 -6.26 16.89 13.43
CA CYS A 45 -7.64 16.65 13.83
C CYS A 45 -7.73 16.10 15.26
N VAL A 46 -6.87 15.13 15.62
CA VAL A 46 -6.77 14.56 16.97
C VAL A 46 -6.31 15.60 17.97
N GLU A 47 -5.30 16.39 17.63
CA GLU A 47 -4.78 17.49 18.46
C GLU A 47 -5.86 18.54 18.72
N ALA A 48 -6.65 18.87 17.70
CA ALA A 48 -7.82 19.75 17.80
C ALA A 48 -9.04 19.11 18.49
N ARG A 49 -8.95 17.84 18.92
CA ARG A 49 -10.03 17.06 19.55
C ARG A 49 -11.34 17.05 18.74
N GLN A 50 -11.23 17.06 17.42
CA GLN A 50 -12.42 17.00 16.58
C GLN A 50 -13.07 15.61 16.63
N PRO A 51 -14.40 15.51 16.55
CA PRO A 51 -15.07 14.23 16.41
C PRO A 51 -14.80 13.64 15.01
N ARG A 52 -14.83 12.31 14.90
CA ARG A 52 -14.75 11.57 13.62
C ARG A 52 -13.44 11.68 12.84
N CYS A 53 -12.32 12.05 13.46
CA CYS A 53 -11.01 12.09 12.78
C CYS A 53 -10.64 10.77 12.07
N VAL A 54 -10.99 9.63 12.66
CA VAL A 54 -10.74 8.29 12.07
C VAL A 54 -11.56 8.07 10.79
N GLU A 55 -12.80 8.56 10.74
CA GLU A 55 -13.68 8.48 9.55
C GLU A 55 -13.12 9.37 8.43
N THR A 56 -12.64 10.57 8.78
CA THR A 56 -11.97 11.48 7.84
C THR A 56 -10.69 10.88 7.27
N LEU A 57 -9.87 10.23 8.09
CA LEU A 57 -8.66 9.53 7.65
C LEU A 57 -9.01 8.37 6.69
N GLY A 58 -10.03 7.57 7.03
CA GLY A 58 -10.48 6.48 6.18
C GLY A 58 -10.98 6.96 4.81
N ARG A 59 -11.71 8.08 4.77
CA ARG A 59 -12.15 8.70 3.52
C ARG A 59 -10.96 9.21 2.70
N CYS A 60 -10.04 9.93 3.33
CA CYS A 60 -8.83 10.47 2.67
C CYS A 60 -7.98 9.35 2.05
N ASN A 61 -7.73 8.26 2.78
CA ASN A 61 -7.00 7.12 2.24
C ASN A 61 -7.74 6.43 1.08
N SER A 62 -9.08 6.44 1.09
CA SER A 62 -9.87 5.87 -0.01
C SER A 62 -9.79 6.73 -1.28
N GLU A 63 -9.61 8.04 -1.14
CA GLU A 63 -9.37 8.97 -2.26
C GLU A 63 -7.97 8.79 -2.85
N CYS A 64 -6.98 8.36 -2.06
CA CYS A 64 -5.64 8.00 -2.54
C CYS A 64 -5.61 6.68 -3.35
N ASP A 65 -6.67 5.87 -3.25
CA ASP A 65 -6.78 4.54 -3.87
C ASP A 65 -7.65 4.53 -5.14
N GLY A 66 -8.25 5.67 -5.48
CA GLY A 66 -9.33 5.81 -6.48
C GLY A 66 -8.92 6.43 -7.81
#